data_AF-A0A1M7RZY8-F1
#
_entry.id   AF-A0A1M7RZY8-F1
#
_cell.length_a   1.000
_cell.length_b   1.000
_cell.length_c   1.000
_cell.angle_alpha   90.00
_cell.angle_beta   90.00
_cell.angle_gamma   90.00
#
_symmetry.space_group_name_H-M   'P 1'
#
loop_
_entity.id
_entity.type
_entity.pdbx_description
1 polymer ?
#
loop_
_entity_poly.entity_id
_entity_poly.type
_entity_poly.pdbx_seq_one_letter_code
_entity_poly.pdbx_strand_id
1 'polypeptide(L)'
;MTSLFRFPTRLAALLMLALTPAGASAQTAQGDDPITSALLWMQNILLGPVATSLAVMAVAGVGFMMLTGRMNWRYGGTVIVGVFIIFGAPRLVASISGL
;
A
#
# COMPACT_ATOMS: atom_id res chain seq x y z
N MET A 1 39.59 4.10 -35.03
CA MET A 1 39.02 5.47 -35.05
C MET A 1 37.68 5.52 -34.28
N THR A 2 37.61 4.99 -33.05
CA THR A 2 36.35 4.83 -32.28
C THR A 2 36.38 5.50 -30.90
N SER A 3 37.51 6.11 -30.52
CA SER A 3 37.69 6.78 -29.21
C SER A 3 37.08 8.20 -29.16
N LEU A 4 36.94 8.87 -30.32
CA LEU A 4 36.50 10.27 -30.38
C LEU A 4 35.01 10.44 -30.01
N PHE A 5 34.15 9.46 -30.35
CA PHE A 5 32.72 9.51 -30.08
C PHE A 5 32.33 9.17 -28.63
N ARG A 6 33.23 8.59 -27.84
CA ARG A 6 32.98 8.24 -26.42
C ARG A 6 33.19 9.42 -25.47
N PHE A 7 33.94 10.43 -25.89
CA PHE A 7 34.20 11.64 -25.12
C PHE A 7 32.96 12.51 -24.90
N PRO A 8 32.14 12.84 -25.92
CA PRO A 8 30.94 13.64 -25.71
C PRO A 8 29.88 12.91 -24.88
N THR A 9 29.80 11.58 -24.99
CA THR A 9 28.87 10.77 -24.17
C THR A 9 29.27 10.78 -22.70
N ARG A 10 30.56 10.74 -22.38
CA ARG A 10 31.05 10.87 -20.99
C ARG A 10 30.81 12.26 -20.41
N LEU A 11 30.97 13.29 -21.23
CA LEU A 11 30.75 14.69 -20.82
C LEU A 11 29.25 14.97 -20.62
N ALA A 12 28.39 14.44 -21.49
CA ALA A 12 26.94 14.49 -21.33
C ALA A 12 26.46 13.70 -20.11
N ALA A 13 27.05 12.53 -19.83
CA ALA A 13 26.73 11.74 -18.63
C ALA A 13 27.14 12.45 -17.33
N LEU A 14 28.32 13.11 -17.32
CA LEU A 14 28.76 13.93 -16.19
C LEU A 14 27.87 15.16 -15.99
N LEU A 15 27.42 15.79 -17.08
CA LEU A 15 26.47 16.88 -17.01
C LEU A 15 25.13 16.38 -16.46
N MET A 16 24.56 15.29 -16.96
CA MET A 16 23.31 14.73 -16.41
C MET A 16 23.40 14.35 -14.93
N LEU A 17 24.58 13.91 -14.45
CA LEU A 17 24.82 13.64 -13.03
C LEU A 17 24.99 14.91 -12.19
N ALA A 18 25.50 16.01 -12.77
CA ALA A 18 25.56 17.32 -12.10
C ALA A 18 24.19 18.03 -12.04
N LEU A 19 23.25 17.59 -12.89
CA LEU A 19 21.91 18.13 -13.06
C LEU A 19 20.85 17.36 -12.27
N THR A 20 21.20 16.20 -11.71
CA THR A 20 20.30 15.53 -10.76
C THR A 20 20.01 16.56 -9.68
N PRO A 21 18.74 16.91 -9.44
CA PRO A 21 18.41 17.73 -8.29
C PRO A 21 19.00 16.97 -7.10
N ALA A 22 20.00 17.55 -6.45
CA ALA A 22 20.43 17.10 -5.14
C ALA A 22 19.17 17.22 -4.31
N GLY A 23 18.42 16.11 -4.22
CA GLY A 23 17.04 16.08 -3.76
C GLY A 23 17.07 16.82 -2.46
N ALA A 24 16.50 18.04 -2.49
CA ALA A 24 16.44 18.90 -1.36
C ALA A 24 15.88 18.01 -0.28
N SER A 25 16.78 17.71 0.65
CA SER A 25 16.51 17.00 1.86
C SER A 25 15.69 18.01 2.66
N ALA A 26 14.46 18.21 2.21
CA ALA A 26 13.34 18.62 3.01
C ALA A 26 13.03 17.41 3.88
N GLN A 27 13.99 17.04 4.76
CA GLN A 27 13.58 16.67 6.10
C GLN A 27 12.92 17.95 6.60
N THR A 28 11.63 18.07 6.32
CA THR A 28 10.74 18.77 7.20
C THR A 28 11.21 18.37 8.58
N ALA A 29 11.78 19.33 9.32
CA ALA A 29 11.70 19.32 10.76
C ALA A 29 10.21 19.41 11.09
N GLN A 30 9.48 18.34 10.73
CA GLN A 30 8.21 17.99 11.25
C GLN A 30 8.58 17.77 12.69
N GLY A 31 8.28 18.77 13.53
CA GLY A 31 8.37 18.62 14.96
C GLY A 31 7.85 17.23 15.25
N ASP A 32 8.72 16.41 15.81
CA ASP A 32 8.52 14.99 16.05
C ASP A 32 7.51 14.89 17.20
N ASP A 33 6.31 15.44 16.99
CA ASP A 33 5.21 15.49 17.94
C ASP A 33 4.85 14.03 18.15
N PRO A 34 5.26 13.42 19.27
CA PRO A 34 5.18 11.96 19.45
C PRO A 34 3.74 11.49 19.35
N ILE A 35 2.79 12.39 19.64
CA ILE A 35 1.35 12.22 19.48
C ILE A 35 1.00 12.03 18.00
N THR A 36 1.42 12.92 17.10
CA THR A 36 1.10 12.80 15.66
C THR A 36 1.72 11.54 15.06
N SER A 37 2.96 11.22 15.45
CA SER A 37 3.65 10.01 15.01
C SER A 37 2.97 8.73 15.52
N ALA A 38 2.52 8.72 16.77
CA ALA A 38 1.71 7.63 17.32
C ALA A 38 0.35 7.49 16.63
N LEU A 39 -0.33 8.61 16.33
CA LEU A 39 -1.60 8.62 15.60
C LEU A 39 -1.42 8.06 14.18
N LEU A 40 -0.35 8.43 13.48
CA LEU A 40 -0.03 7.90 12.15
C LEU A 40 0.34 6.40 12.22
N TRP A 41 1.03 5.96 13.27
CA TRP A 41 1.30 4.53 13.48
C TRP A 41 0.00 3.75 13.68
N MET A 42 -0.89 4.23 14.56
CA MET A 42 -2.20 3.61 14.76
C MET A 42 -3.03 3.61 13.48
N GLN A 43 -3.01 4.72 12.73
CA GLN A 43 -3.67 4.83 11.43
C GLN A 43 -3.13 3.78 10.46
N ASN A 44 -1.81 3.57 10.41
CA ASN A 44 -1.20 2.58 9.52
C ASN A 44 -1.58 1.14 9.91
N ILE A 45 -1.78 0.85 11.19
CA ILE A 45 -2.31 -0.46 11.62
C ILE A 45 -3.79 -0.62 11.21
N LEU A 46 -4.59 0.45 11.33
CA LEU A 46 -6.05 0.42 11.08
C LEU A 46 -6.43 0.49 9.60
N LEU A 47 -5.70 1.25 8.79
CA LEU A 47 -6.00 1.53 7.37
C LEU A 47 -4.96 0.94 6.42
N GLY A 48 -3.81 0.52 6.94
CA GLY A 48 -2.71 -0.01 6.14
C GLY A 48 -2.81 -1.52 5.88
N PRO A 49 -1.70 -2.13 5.41
CA PRO A 49 -1.66 -3.53 4.99
C PRO A 49 -1.98 -4.56 6.09
N VAL A 50 -1.89 -4.15 7.36
CA VAL A 50 -2.21 -5.02 8.49
C VAL A 50 -3.70 -5.36 8.51
N ALA A 51 -4.57 -4.39 8.28
CA ALA A 51 -6.02 -4.59 8.25
C ALA A 51 -6.46 -5.57 7.16
N THR A 52 -5.89 -5.44 5.95
CA THR A 52 -6.16 -6.38 4.85
C THR A 52 -5.63 -7.78 5.14
N SER A 53 -4.45 -7.89 5.78
CA SER A 53 -3.87 -9.20 6.13
C SER A 53 -4.73 -9.98 7.15
N LEU A 54 -5.27 -9.30 8.16
CA LEU A 54 -6.13 -9.91 9.18
C LEU A 54 -7.44 -10.43 8.60
N ALA A 55 -8.03 -9.69 7.68
CA ALA A 55 -9.24 -10.17 7.01
C ALA A 55 -8.98 -11.37 6.11
N VAL A 56 -7.85 -11.39 5.40
CA VAL A 56 -7.47 -12.57 4.59
C VAL A 56 -7.30 -13.80 5.50
N MET A 57 -6.72 -13.64 6.69
CA MET A 57 -6.64 -14.73 7.68
C MET A 57 -8.01 -15.22 8.16
N ALA A 58 -8.96 -14.30 8.39
CA ALA A 58 -10.33 -14.67 8.72
C ALA A 58 -11.02 -15.45 7.58
N VAL A 59 -10.84 -15.03 6.32
CA VAL A 59 -11.36 -15.73 5.14
C VAL A 59 -10.75 -17.13 5.01
N ALA A 60 -9.45 -17.26 5.23
CA ALA A 60 -8.78 -18.56 5.23
C ALA A 60 -9.33 -19.49 6.32
N GLY A 61 -9.59 -18.96 7.52
CA GLY A 61 -10.23 -19.70 8.61
C GLY A 61 -11.64 -20.20 8.25
N VAL A 62 -12.43 -19.40 7.54
CA VAL A 62 -13.78 -19.79 7.05
C VAL A 62 -13.68 -20.90 6.01
N GLY A 63 -12.73 -20.81 5.08
CA GLY A 63 -12.45 -21.86 4.10
C GLY A 63 -12.03 -23.17 4.78
N PHE A 64 -11.20 -23.09 5.82
CA PHE A 64 -10.82 -24.25 6.63
C PHE A 64 -12.03 -24.87 7.36
N MET A 65 -12.91 -24.04 7.90
CA MET A 65 -14.13 -24.48 8.56
C MET A 65 -15.19 -25.02 7.59
N MET A 66 -15.09 -24.73 6.29
CA MET A 66 -15.91 -25.37 5.26
C MET A 66 -15.41 -26.78 4.91
N LEU A 67 -14.09 -27.04 5.00
CA LEU A 67 -13.50 -28.36 4.76
C LEU A 67 -13.86 -29.40 5.84
N THR A 68 -14.25 -28.97 7.05
CA THR A 68 -14.78 -29.89 8.07
C THR A 68 -16.14 -30.50 7.70
N GLY A 69 -16.68 -30.17 6.53
CA GLY A 69 -17.70 -30.95 5.81
C GLY A 69 -19.12 -30.88 6.38
N ARG A 70 -19.31 -30.13 7.49
CA ARG A 70 -20.59 -30.03 8.20
C ARG A 70 -21.14 -28.60 8.27
N MET A 71 -20.46 -27.62 7.68
CA MET A 71 -20.92 -26.24 7.68
C MET A 71 -21.94 -26.00 6.57
N ASN A 72 -23.11 -25.44 6.93
CA ASN A 72 -24.11 -25.09 5.93
C ASN A 72 -23.51 -24.06 4.98
N TRP A 73 -23.52 -24.34 3.68
CA TRP A 73 -22.98 -23.45 2.64
C TRP A 73 -23.48 -22.00 2.75
N ARG A 74 -24.67 -21.81 3.33
CA ARG A 74 -25.25 -20.51 3.72
C ARG A 74 -24.34 -19.70 4.65
N TYR A 75 -23.70 -20.32 5.66
CA TYR A 75 -22.79 -19.62 6.58
C TYR A 75 -21.54 -19.11 5.87
N GLY A 76 -20.92 -19.92 5.00
CA GLY A 76 -19.77 -19.46 4.24
C GLY A 76 -20.13 -18.32 3.28
N GLY A 77 -21.29 -18.39 2.63
CA GLY A 77 -21.81 -17.31 1.79
C GLY A 77 -21.93 -15.97 2.53
N THR A 78 -22.54 -15.97 3.72
CA THR A 78 -22.72 -14.74 4.52
C THR A 78 -21.38 -14.12 4.92
N VAL A 79 -20.38 -14.93 5.26
CA VAL A 79 -19.06 -14.41 5.66
C VAL A 79 -18.32 -13.79 4.46
N ILE A 80 -18.37 -14.42 3.29
CA ILE A 80 -17.77 -13.87 2.06
C ILE A 80 -18.41 -12.52 1.72
N VAL A 81 -19.74 -12.42 1.81
CA VAL A 81 -20.47 -11.15 1.60
C VAL A 81 -20.03 -10.09 2.61
N GLY A 82 -19.90 -10.45 3.89
CA GLY A 82 -19.42 -9.54 4.93
C GLY A 82 -18.03 -8.97 4.65
N VAL A 83 -17.08 -9.84 4.25
CA VAL A 83 -15.72 -9.41 3.90
C VAL A 83 -15.74 -8.51 2.65
N PHE A 84 -16.54 -8.86 1.63
CA PHE A 84 -16.67 -8.03 0.44
C PHE A 84 -17.15 -6.62 0.76
N ILE A 85 -18.12 -6.46 1.67
CA ILE A 85 -18.62 -5.14 2.09
C ILE A 85 -17.53 -4.33 2.81
N ILE A 86 -16.79 -4.94 3.74
CA ILE A 86 -15.73 -4.26 4.51
C ILE A 86 -14.62 -3.74 3.59
N PHE A 87 -14.15 -4.56 2.64
CA PHE A 87 -13.05 -4.17 1.74
C PHE A 87 -13.49 -3.43 0.48
N GLY A 88 -14.75 -3.62 0.06
CA GLY A 88 -15.31 -3.00 -1.14
C GLY A 88 -15.87 -1.60 -0.90
N ALA A 89 -16.32 -1.28 0.32
CA ALA A 89 -16.93 0.00 0.66
C ALA A 89 -16.09 1.24 0.28
N PRO A 90 -14.75 1.29 0.51
CA PRO A 90 -13.96 2.47 0.18
C PRO A 90 -14.01 2.84 -1.31
N ARG A 91 -14.09 1.87 -2.22
CA ARG A 91 -14.18 2.11 -3.67
C ARG A 91 -15.53 2.70 -4.07
N LEU A 92 -16.61 2.24 -3.42
CA LEU A 92 -17.94 2.80 -3.63
C LEU A 92 -18.01 4.25 -3.15
N VAL A 93 -17.44 4.53 -1.98
CA VAL A 93 -17.38 5.90 -1.43
C VAL A 93 -16.53 6.80 -2.31
N ALA A 94 -15.39 6.33 -2.82
CA ALA A 94 -14.55 7.10 -3.74
C ALA A 94 -15.32 7.52 -5.00
N SER A 95 -16.03 6.56 -5.64
CA SER A 95 -16.81 6.84 -6.84
C SER A 95 -17.93 7.87 -6.64
N ILE A 96 -18.53 7.93 -5.45
CA ILE A 96 -19.57 8.91 -5.11
C ILE A 96 -18.94 10.27 -4.76
N SER A 97 -17.73 10.28 -4.19
CA SER A 97 -17.03 11.50 -3.79
C SER A 97 -16.38 12.24 -4.97
N GLY A 98 -16.53 11.75 -6.21
CA GLY A 98 -16.02 12.38 -7.42
C GLY A 98 -14.53 12.15 -7.69
N LEU A 99 -13.94 11.13 -7.05
CA LEU A 99 -12.60 10.60 -7.31
C LEU A 99 -12.70 9.34 -8.17
#